data_AF-A0A520WGF5-F1
#
_entry.id   AF-A0A520WGF5-F1
#
_cell.length_a   1.000
_cell.length_b   1.000
_cell.length_c   1.000
_cell.angle_alpha   90.00
_cell.angle_beta   90.00
_cell.angle_gamma   90.00
#
_symmetry.space_group_name_H-M   'P 1'
#
loop_
_entity.id
_entity.type
_entity.pdbx_description
1 polymer ?
#
loop_
_entity_poly.entity_id
_entity_poly.type
_entity_poly.pdbx_seq_one_letter_code
_entity_poly.pdbx_strand_id
1 'polypeptide(L)' 'SPNRGLKQAGFYVLIGASMPNVLVEAGYISNPNEERKLKSAAYRQKIAKGIYAGIMRFRRSKEQIMSDN' A
#
# COMPACT_ATOMS: atom_id res chain seq x y z
N SER A 1 -3.99 -9.95 -10.69
CA SER A 1 -4.05 -8.68 -11.43
C SER A 1 -2.63 -8.19 -11.63
N PRO A 2 -2.32 -7.58 -12.78
CA PRO A 2 -1.00 -7.03 -13.02
C PRO A 2 -0.69 -5.89 -12.06
N ASN A 3 0.59 -5.61 -11.83
CA ASN A 3 1.01 -4.43 -11.07
C ASN A 3 0.65 -3.16 -11.86
N ARG A 4 -0.08 -2.23 -11.23
CA ARG A 4 -0.56 -0.98 -11.85
C ARG A 4 0.37 0.22 -11.63
N GLY A 5 1.45 0.03 -10.86
CA GLY A 5 2.47 1.03 -10.58
C GLY A 5 2.03 2.13 -9.63
N LEU A 6 2.96 3.05 -9.37
CA LEU A 6 2.70 4.27 -8.59
C LEU A 6 1.90 5.26 -9.43
N LYS A 7 0.90 5.89 -8.82
CA LYS A 7 0.11 6.96 -9.42
C LYS A 7 0.11 8.16 -8.47
N GLN A 8 0.29 9.35 -9.04
CA GLN A 8 0.18 10.61 -8.30
C GLN A 8 -1.16 11.26 -8.64
N ALA A 9 -1.89 11.66 -7.62
CA ALA A 9 -3.15 12.39 -7.74
C ALA A 9 -3.40 13.19 -6.46
N GLY A 10 -4.18 14.26 -6.56
CA GLY A 10 -4.53 15.14 -5.43
C GLY A 10 -5.62 14.57 -4.53
N PHE A 11 -5.43 13.35 -4.00
CA PHE A 11 -6.37 12.77 -3.06
C PHE A 11 -6.34 13.53 -1.74
N TYR A 12 -7.50 14.04 -1.31
CA TYR A 12 -7.62 14.87 -0.11
C TYR A 12 -7.02 14.20 1.14
N VAL A 13 -7.20 12.89 1.29
CA VAL A 13 -6.65 12.10 2.43
C VAL A 13 -5.12 12.11 2.50
N LEU A 14 -4.43 12.45 1.42
CA LEU A 14 -2.97 12.53 1.36
C LEU A 14 -2.45 13.97 1.52
N ILE A 15 -3.32 14.98 1.51
CA ILE A 15 -2.95 16.39 1.62
C ILE A 15 -2.71 16.76 3.08
N GLY A 16 -1.64 17.52 3.34
CA GLY A 16 -1.36 18.10 4.66
C GLY A 16 -0.81 17.13 5.71
N ALA A 17 -0.54 15.88 5.36
CA ALA A 17 0.06 14.91 6.27
C ALA A 17 1.54 15.26 6.54
N SER A 18 1.89 15.46 7.82
CA SER A 18 3.23 15.81 8.30
C SER A 18 4.22 14.63 8.26
N MET A 19 3.78 13.47 7.77
CA MET A 19 4.56 12.25 7.69
C MET A 19 4.37 11.57 6.32
N PRO A 20 5.29 10.68 5.90
CA PRO A 20 5.15 9.91 4.67
C PRO A 20 3.82 9.15 4.65
N ASN A 21 3.06 9.31 3.56
CA ASN A 21 1.71 8.76 3.42
C ASN A 21 1.50 8.24 1.99
N VAL A 22 0.63 7.23 1.85
CA VAL A 22 0.23 6.63 0.57
C VAL A 22 -1.21 6.15 0.66
N LEU A 23 -1.93 6.15 -0.46
CA LEU A 23 -3.21 5.46 -0.62
C LEU A 23 -2.95 4.17 -1.40
N VAL A 24 -3.48 3.04 -0.92
CA VAL A 24 -3.32 1.72 -1.55
C VAL A 24 -4.66 1.20 -2.03
N GLU A 25 -4.79 1.03 -3.34
CA GLU A 25 -5.91 0.31 -3.95
C GLU A 25 -5.66 -1.20 -3.86
N ALA A 26 -6.37 -1.89 -2.95
CA ALA A 26 -6.21 -3.32 -2.71
C ALA A 26 -6.82 -4.21 -3.82
N GLY A 27 -7.70 -3.64 -4.64
CA GLY A 27 -8.40 -4.27 -5.77
C GLY A 27 -9.67 -3.48 -6.10
N TYR A 28 -10.26 -3.70 -7.28
CA TYR A 28 -11.44 -2.95 -7.73
C TYR A 28 -12.71 -3.79 -7.56
N ILE A 29 -13.65 -3.32 -6.72
CA ILE A 29 -14.96 -3.97 -6.54
C ILE A 29 -15.80 -3.94 -7.83
N SER A 30 -15.58 -2.96 -8.70
CA SER A 30 -16.19 -2.88 -10.03
C SER A 30 -15.73 -3.99 -10.98
N ASN A 31 -14.66 -4.73 -10.64
CA ASN A 31 -14.24 -5.92 -11.35
C ASN A 31 -14.72 -7.17 -10.60
N PRO A 32 -15.69 -7.95 -11.13
CA PRO A 32 -16.27 -9.10 -10.43
C PRO A 32 -15.25 -10.16 -9.99
N ASN A 33 -14.16 -10.31 -10.75
CA ASN A 33 -13.09 -11.24 -10.41
C ASN A 33 -12.25 -10.77 -9.22
N GLU A 34 -12.03 -9.47 -9.08
CA GLU A 34 -11.32 -8.90 -7.93
C GLU A 34 -12.22 -8.80 -6.72
N GLU A 35 -13.49 -8.41 -6.90
CA GLU A 35 -14.50 -8.41 -5.84
C GLU A 35 -14.58 -9.79 -5.16
N ARG A 36 -14.70 -10.87 -5.93
CA ARG A 36 -14.73 -12.24 -5.41
C ARG A 36 -13.46 -12.59 -4.62
N LYS A 37 -12.30 -12.11 -5.05
CA LYS A 37 -11.04 -12.31 -4.31
C LYS A 37 -11.02 -11.50 -3.03
N LEU A 38 -11.48 -10.25 -3.05
CA LEU A 38 -11.55 -9.38 -1.88
C LEU A 38 -12.49 -9.93 -0.79
N LYS A 39 -13.50 -10.74 -1.15
CA LYS A 39 -14.34 -11.48 -0.19
C LYS A 39 -13.57 -12.58 0.56
N SER A 40 -12.47 -13.10 0.01
CA SER A 40 -11.66 -14.14 0.66
C SER A 40 -10.75 -13.58 1.77
N ALA A 41 -10.86 -14.13 2.98
CA ALA A 41 -10.00 -13.78 4.10
C ALA A 41 -8.52 -14.06 3.82
N ALA A 42 -8.22 -15.20 3.18
CA ALA A 42 -6.85 -15.58 2.82
C ALA A 42 -6.23 -14.59 1.82
N TYR A 43 -7.01 -14.09 0.86
CA TYR A 43 -6.54 -13.08 -0.09
C TYR A 43 -6.27 -11.74 0.59
N ARG A 44 -7.19 -11.27 1.45
CA ARG A 44 -6.97 -10.05 2.27
C ARG A 44 -5.74 -10.18 3.15
N GLN A 45 -5.52 -11.35 3.76
CA GLN A 45 -4.33 -11.61 4.57
C GLN A 45 -3.04 -11.55 3.74
N LYS A 46 -3.06 -12.03 2.49
CA LYS A 46 -1.93 -11.91 1.57
C LYS A 46 -1.60 -10.44 1.26
N ILE A 47 -2.62 -9.61 1.01
CA ILE A 47 -2.45 -8.17 0.78
C ILE A 47 -1.86 -7.50 2.03
N ALA A 48 -2.42 -7.77 3.21
CA ALA A 48 -1.94 -7.20 4.48
C ALA A 48 -0.46 -7.55 4.75
N LYS A 49 -0.05 -8.80 4.51
CA LYS A 49 1.36 -9.22 4.62
C LYS A 49 2.28 -8.44 3.67
N GLY A 50 1.84 -8.18 2.45
CA GLY A 50 2.59 -7.38 1.48
C GLY A 50 2.76 -5.92 1.92
N ILE A 51 1.69 -5.29 2.41
CA ILE A 51 1.73 -3.92 2.95
C ILE A 51 2.68 -3.85 4.16
N TYR A 52 2.55 -4.79 5.10
CA TYR A 52 3.42 -4.90 6.26
C TYR A 52 4.91 -5.00 5.87
N ALA A 53 5.25 -5.91 4.94
CA ALA A 53 6.61 -6.06 4.48
C ALA A 53 7.16 -4.78 3.83
N GLY A 54 6.33 -4.05 3.08
CA GLY A 54 6.67 -2.75 2.50
C GLY A 54 6.98 -1.70 3.57
N ILE A 55 6.13 -1.57 4.60
CA ILE A 55 6.34 -0.64 5.71
C ILE A 55 7.63 -0.97 6.46
N MET A 56 7.88 -2.24 6.77
CA MET A 56 9.10 -2.67 7.46
C MET A 56 10.37 -2.37 6.64
N ARG A 57 10.30 -2.49 5.31
CA ARG A 57 11.40 -2.10 4.43
C ARG A 57 11.62 -0.58 4.44
N PHE A 58 10.54 0.20 4.36
CA PHE A 58 10.62 1.67 4.43
C PHE A 58 11.23 2.13 5.75
N ARG A 59 10.78 1.56 6.88
CA ARG A 59 11.28 1.90 8.21
C ARG A 59 12.78 1.65 8.32
N ARG A 60 13.25 0.45 7.95
CA ARG A 60 14.68 0.12 7.95
C ARG A 60 15.51 1.05 7.07
N SER A 61 15.02 1.36 5.86
CA SER A 61 15.70 2.29 4.97
C SER A 61 15.80 3.69 5.58
N LYS A 62 14.78 4.16 6.30
CA LYS A 62 14.82 5.45 6.99
C LYS A 62 15.73 5.46 8.21
N GLU A 63 15.73 4.38 8.99
CA GLU A 63 16.64 4.18 10.12
C GLU A 63 18.11 4.23 9.65
N GLN A 64 18.46 3.54 8.55
CA GLN A 64 19.81 3.56 7.97
C GLN A 64 20.23 4.95 7.49
N ILE A 65 19.37 5.66 6.76
CA ILE A 65 19.67 7.03 6.32
C ILE A 65 19.94 7.96 7.50
N MET A 66 19.28 7.72 8.64
CA MET A 66 19.46 8.55 9.83
C MET A 66 20.68 8.13 10.67
N SER A 67 21.16 6.89 10.58
CA SER A 67 22.41 6.46 11.23
C SER A 67 23.66 6.84 10.45
N ASP A 68 23.53 7.04 9.14
CA ASP A 68 24.63 7.37 8.23
C ASP A 68 24.87 8.90 8.12
N ASN A 69 24.06 9.71 8.81
CA ASN A 69 24.22 11.16 8.98
C ASN A 69 24.66 11.49 10.40
#